data_AF-F3KH33-F1
#
_entry.id   AF-F3KH33-F1
#
_cell.length_a   1.000
_cell.length_b   1.000
_cell.length_c   1.000
_cell.angle_alpha   90.00
_cell.angle_beta   90.00
_cell.angle_gamma   90.00
#
_symmetry.space_group_name_H-M   'P 1'
#
loop_
_entity.id
_entity.type
_entity.pdbx_description
1 polymer ?
#
loop_
_entity_poly.entity_id
_entity_poly.type
_entity_poly.pdbx_seq_one_letter_code
_entity_poly.pdbx_strand_id
1 'polypeptide(L)'
;MYKLKANVAQLSLVITFILFTFIAASAKANSEQLVNDLQLVGEARLSKLFWAIYDSRLYNRSGRYQGIEPGLTLEITYQRKITSQQLVESTREEWQILRVYKQRSSEQWLNQLLTMWPDVKKDDVLTLRVDNNLASDFYFNGEAIGSIENA
;
A
#
# COMPACT_ATOMS: atom_id res chain seq x y z
N MET A 1 15.42 17.58 -29.92
CA MET A 1 16.35 16.85 -29.02
C MET A 1 15.89 17.05 -27.58
N TYR A 2 14.81 16.36 -27.18
CA TYR A 2 14.22 16.48 -25.85
C TYR A 2 14.87 15.44 -24.92
N LYS A 3 15.71 15.90 -23.99
CA LYS A 3 16.23 15.07 -22.89
C LYS A 3 15.21 15.09 -21.74
N LEU A 4 14.20 14.22 -21.79
CA LEU A 4 13.43 13.87 -20.58
C LEU A 4 14.16 12.73 -19.85
N LYS A 5 14.82 13.08 -18.74
CA LYS A 5 15.27 12.14 -17.70
C LYS A 5 14.05 11.69 -16.87
N ALA A 6 13.01 11.16 -17.51
CA ALA A 6 11.80 10.66 -16.86
C ALA A 6 11.77 9.13 -16.97
N ASN A 7 12.71 8.45 -16.33
CA ASN A 7 12.84 6.99 -16.33
C ASN A 7 13.65 6.69 -15.05
N VAL A 8 13.13 6.19 -13.92
CA VAL A 8 12.56 4.85 -13.74
C VAL A 8 11.62 4.80 -12.49
N ALA A 9 11.28 5.94 -11.87
CA ALA A 9 10.58 6.00 -10.56
C ALA A 9 9.05 6.06 -10.63
N GLN A 10 8.46 6.20 -11.83
CA GLN A 10 6.99 6.19 -12.04
C GLN A 10 6.37 4.78 -11.95
N LEU A 11 7.14 3.76 -11.58
CA LEU A 11 6.72 2.36 -11.67
C LEU A 11 6.09 1.81 -10.37
N SER A 12 6.09 2.58 -9.29
CA SER A 12 5.93 2.03 -7.94
C SER A 12 4.50 1.75 -7.43
N LEU A 13 3.40 1.82 -8.20
CA LEU A 13 2.09 1.81 -7.50
C LEU A 13 0.81 1.38 -8.21
N VAL A 14 0.83 0.55 -9.26
CA VAL A 14 -0.44 0.10 -9.87
C VAL A 14 -0.59 -1.41 -9.80
N ILE A 15 -1.23 -1.86 -8.71
CA ILE A 15 -2.44 -2.68 -8.79
C ILE A 15 -2.38 -3.72 -9.93
N THR A 16 -1.68 -4.83 -9.71
CA THR A 16 -1.79 -5.99 -10.62
C THR A 16 -2.23 -7.21 -9.83
N PHE A 17 -3.43 -7.11 -9.24
CA PHE A 17 -4.37 -8.17 -8.83
C PHE A 17 -5.38 -7.43 -7.93
N ILE A 18 -6.59 -7.08 -8.31
CA ILE A 18 -7.68 -7.99 -8.67
C ILE A 18 -8.77 -7.13 -9.32
N LEU A 19 -9.00 -7.32 -10.62
CA LEU A 19 -10.31 -7.14 -11.21
C LEU A 19 -11.10 -8.44 -10.92
N PHE A 20 -12.39 -8.31 -10.61
CA PHE A 20 -13.37 -9.35 -10.22
C PHE A 20 -13.25 -9.77 -8.74
N THR A 21 -14.21 -9.50 -7.84
CA THR A 21 -15.68 -9.40 -7.95
C THR A 21 -16.25 -8.77 -6.67
N PHE A 22 -17.37 -8.06 -6.83
CA PHE A 22 -18.28 -7.62 -5.76
C PHE A 22 -18.63 -8.76 -4.78
N ILE A 23 -18.64 -8.44 -3.48
CA ILE A 23 -19.73 -8.70 -2.51
C ILE A 23 -19.48 -7.82 -1.26
N ALA A 24 -20.54 -7.15 -0.80
CA ALA A 24 -20.51 -6.15 0.24
C ALA A 24 -20.38 -6.68 1.69
N ALA A 25 -19.90 -5.76 2.54
CA ALA A 25 -20.09 -5.58 3.98
C ALA A 25 -19.24 -6.42 4.97
N SER A 26 -18.39 -5.73 5.74
CA SER A 26 -18.71 -5.27 7.12
C SER A 26 -17.56 -4.44 7.70
N ALA A 27 -17.91 -3.29 8.28
CA ALA A 27 -17.00 -2.36 8.95
C ALA A 27 -16.56 -2.89 10.33
N LYS A 28 -15.31 -2.62 10.70
CA LYS A 28 -14.90 -2.34 12.09
C LYS A 28 -13.84 -1.25 12.10
N ALA A 29 -14.19 -0.20 12.85
CA ALA A 29 -13.55 1.10 12.90
C ALA A 29 -12.22 1.11 13.68
N ASN A 30 -11.25 1.80 13.08
CA ASN A 30 -10.28 2.71 13.69
C ASN A 30 -9.47 3.45 12.60
N SER A 31 -9.50 2.96 11.35
CA SER A 31 -8.95 3.62 10.16
C SER A 31 -9.90 4.62 9.49
N GLU A 32 -11.17 4.69 9.91
CA GLU A 32 -12.20 5.53 9.26
C GLU A 32 -11.75 7.00 9.15
N GLN A 33 -11.05 7.54 10.16
CA GLN A 33 -10.55 8.92 10.11
C GLN A 33 -9.61 9.23 8.95
N LEU A 34 -8.84 8.25 8.46
CA LEU A 34 -7.90 8.46 7.36
C LEU A 34 -8.58 8.51 5.99
N VAL A 35 -9.79 7.93 5.88
CA VAL A 35 -10.51 7.76 4.61
C VAL A 35 -11.91 8.38 4.59
N ASN A 36 -12.34 9.04 5.67
CA ASN A 36 -13.69 9.61 5.82
C ASN A 36 -14.13 10.53 4.66
N ASP A 37 -13.20 11.27 4.08
CA ASP A 37 -13.48 12.19 2.96
C ASP A 37 -13.09 11.59 1.59
N LEU A 38 -12.81 10.29 1.54
CA LEU A 38 -12.37 9.59 0.34
C LEU A 38 -13.43 8.59 -0.13
N GLN A 39 -13.42 8.36 -1.43
CA GLN A 39 -14.28 7.40 -2.11
C GLN A 39 -13.48 6.14 -2.46
N LEU A 40 -14.13 4.99 -2.33
CA LEU A 40 -13.53 3.71 -2.71
C LEU A 40 -13.26 3.69 -4.22
N VAL A 41 -12.02 3.40 -4.58
CA VAL A 41 -11.57 3.15 -5.95
C VAL A 41 -11.71 1.66 -6.29
N GLY A 42 -11.35 0.79 -5.34
CA GLY A 42 -11.46 -0.66 -5.49
C GLY A 42 -10.97 -1.41 -4.25
N GLU A 43 -11.29 -2.69 -4.18
CA GLU A 43 -10.90 -3.57 -3.08
C GLU A 43 -10.56 -4.98 -3.58
N ALA A 44 -9.75 -5.71 -2.81
CA ALA A 44 -9.25 -7.02 -3.17
C ALA A 44 -8.96 -7.86 -1.92
N ARG A 45 -8.97 -9.19 -2.07
CA ARG A 45 -8.51 -10.13 -1.04
C ARG A 45 -7.39 -11.00 -1.58
N LEU A 46 -6.26 -11.03 -0.88
CA LEU A 46 -5.20 -11.99 -1.14
C LEU A 46 -5.41 -13.25 -0.29
N SER A 47 -5.41 -14.42 -0.94
CA SER A 47 -5.52 -15.72 -0.27
C SER A 47 -4.54 -16.73 -0.86
N LYS A 48 -4.06 -17.66 -0.03
CA LYS A 48 -3.26 -18.81 -0.46
C LYS A 48 -3.99 -20.11 -0.09
N LEU A 49 -4.38 -20.87 -1.11
CA LEU A 49 -5.29 -22.01 -0.98
C LEU A 49 -6.60 -21.56 -0.29
N PHE A 50 -6.84 -22.01 0.94
CA PHE A 50 -8.03 -21.70 1.74
C PHE A 50 -7.77 -20.65 2.83
N TRP A 51 -6.56 -20.08 2.90
CA TRP A 51 -6.18 -19.13 3.94
C TRP A 51 -6.17 -17.70 3.40
N ALA A 52 -7.01 -16.83 3.97
CA ALA A 52 -6.92 -15.40 3.72
C ALA A 52 -5.63 -14.82 4.35
N ILE A 53 -4.94 -13.95 3.60
CA ILE A 53 -3.72 -13.27 4.05
C ILE A 53 -4.06 -11.84 4.48
N TYR A 54 -4.68 -11.08 3.57
CA TYR A 54 -5.17 -9.73 3.86
C TYR A 54 -6.31 -9.35 2.93
N ASP A 55 -7.07 -8.34 3.37
CA ASP A 55 -7.97 -7.55 2.54
C ASP A 55 -7.32 -6.20 2.25
N SER A 56 -7.40 -5.71 1.02
CA SER A 56 -6.90 -4.40 0.64
C SER A 56 -7.99 -3.52 0.03
N ARG A 57 -7.92 -2.23 0.30
CA ARG A 57 -8.85 -1.21 -0.23
C ARG A 57 -8.07 0.02 -0.65
N LEU A 58 -8.40 0.54 -1.83
CA LEU A 58 -7.80 1.75 -2.37
C LEU A 58 -8.85 2.85 -2.41
N TYR A 59 -8.49 4.03 -1.92
CA TYR A 59 -9.35 5.20 -1.84
C TYR A 59 -8.69 6.42 -2.47
N ASN A 60 -9.49 7.31 -3.03
CA ASN A 60 -9.07 8.67 -3.39
C ASN A 60 -10.29 9.61 -3.39
N ARG A 61 -10.10 10.89 -3.71
CA ARG A 61 -11.21 11.87 -3.70
C ARG A 61 -12.28 11.60 -4.75
N SER A 62 -11.92 10.98 -5.88
CA SER A 62 -12.81 10.87 -7.06
C SER A 62 -13.50 9.52 -7.22
N GLY A 63 -13.09 8.51 -6.44
CA GLY A 63 -13.49 7.11 -6.59
C GLY A 63 -13.00 6.46 -7.89
N ARG A 64 -12.12 7.13 -8.65
CA ARG A 64 -11.60 6.64 -9.93
C ARG A 64 -10.09 6.71 -9.93
N TYR A 65 -9.45 5.60 -10.29
CA TYR A 65 -8.00 5.56 -10.39
C TYR A 65 -7.50 6.40 -11.57
N GLN A 66 -6.64 7.38 -11.30
CA GLN A 66 -6.03 8.27 -12.30
C GLN A 66 -4.50 8.27 -12.24
N GLY A 67 -3.92 7.40 -11.41
CA GLY A 67 -2.49 7.39 -11.10
C GLY A 67 -2.22 7.86 -9.67
N ILE A 68 -0.97 8.24 -9.42
CA ILE A 68 -0.52 8.76 -8.12
C ILE A 68 -0.94 10.21 -7.96
N GLU A 69 -1.68 10.47 -6.90
CA GLU A 69 -2.17 11.80 -6.57
C GLU A 69 -2.27 11.98 -5.04
N PRO A 70 -2.23 13.23 -4.55
CA PRO A 70 -2.45 13.50 -3.14
C PRO A 70 -3.78 12.94 -2.63
N GLY A 71 -3.73 12.25 -1.50
CA GLY A 71 -4.88 11.61 -0.88
C GLY A 71 -5.19 10.20 -1.41
N LEU A 72 -4.45 9.68 -2.39
CA LEU A 72 -4.51 8.26 -2.73
C LEU A 72 -4.09 7.44 -1.50
N THR A 73 -4.98 6.57 -1.03
CA THR A 73 -4.81 5.85 0.25
C THR A 73 -5.06 4.36 0.05
N LEU A 74 -4.08 3.54 0.38
CA LEU A 74 -4.15 2.08 0.40
C LEU A 74 -4.26 1.60 1.85
N GLU A 75 -5.37 0.94 2.18
CA GLU A 75 -5.60 0.26 3.44
C GLU A 75 -5.39 -1.25 3.26
N ILE A 76 -4.67 -1.89 4.17
CA ILE A 76 -4.47 -3.35 4.20
C ILE A 76 -4.87 -3.86 5.59
N THR A 77 -5.91 -4.68 5.66
CA THR A 77 -6.34 -5.39 6.87
C THR A 77 -5.80 -6.81 6.88
N TYR A 78 -4.94 -7.15 7.83
CA TYR A 78 -4.31 -8.47 7.90
C TYR A 78 -5.24 -9.51 8.54
N GLN A 79 -5.24 -10.71 7.98
CA GLN A 79 -6.10 -11.81 8.44
C GLN A 79 -5.33 -12.84 9.29
N ARG A 80 -4.05 -12.59 9.56
CA ARG A 80 -3.13 -13.50 10.26
C ARG A 80 -1.90 -12.76 10.81
N LYS A 81 -1.09 -13.48 11.58
CA LYS A 81 0.23 -13.00 12.00
C LYS A 81 1.23 -13.04 10.85
N ILE A 82 1.95 -11.94 10.67
CA ILE A 82 3.06 -11.77 9.71
C ILE A 82 4.10 -10.86 10.37
N THR A 83 5.38 -11.23 10.33
CA THR A 83 6.42 -10.38 10.91
C THR A 83 6.77 -9.22 9.97
N SER A 84 7.30 -8.13 10.50
CA SER A 84 7.79 -6.99 9.70
C SER A 84 8.79 -7.43 8.63
N GLN A 85 9.70 -8.34 8.98
CA GLN A 85 10.65 -8.94 8.02
C GLN A 85 9.93 -9.65 6.87
N GLN A 86 8.88 -10.42 7.16
CA GLN A 86 8.09 -11.08 6.12
C GLN A 86 7.33 -10.08 5.25
N LEU A 87 6.79 -8.99 5.82
CA LEU A 87 6.14 -7.94 5.05
C LEU A 87 7.09 -7.27 4.06
N VAL A 88 8.28 -6.88 4.54
CA VAL A 88 9.30 -6.24 3.70
C VAL A 88 9.81 -7.20 2.62
N GLU A 89 10.02 -8.48 2.95
CA GLU A 89 10.47 -9.46 1.97
C GLU A 89 9.40 -9.77 0.92
N SER A 90 8.13 -9.91 1.30
CA SER A 90 7.04 -10.03 0.32
C SER A 90 6.92 -8.78 -0.57
N THR A 91 7.12 -7.58 -0.02
CA THR A 91 7.14 -6.34 -0.81
C THR A 91 8.29 -6.35 -1.83
N ARG A 92 9.47 -6.84 -1.42
CA ARG A 92 10.62 -7.03 -2.33
C ARG A 92 10.29 -7.98 -3.47
N GLU A 93 9.74 -9.15 -3.15
CA GLU A 93 9.34 -10.16 -4.14
C GLU A 93 8.31 -9.58 -5.12
N GLU A 94 7.29 -8.89 -4.61
CA GLU A 94 6.28 -8.20 -5.43
C GLU A 94 6.93 -7.20 -6.38
N TRP A 95 7.87 -6.38 -5.89
CA TRP A 95 8.56 -5.41 -6.73
C TRP A 95 9.42 -6.04 -7.82
N GLN A 96 10.00 -7.21 -7.55
CA GLN A 96 10.74 -7.98 -8.56
C GLN A 96 9.79 -8.56 -9.61
N ILE A 97 8.66 -9.14 -9.18
CA ILE A 97 7.62 -9.68 -10.07
C ILE A 97 7.06 -8.59 -10.99
N LEU A 98 6.79 -7.40 -10.43
CA LEU A 98 6.31 -6.22 -11.17
C LEU A 98 7.41 -5.56 -12.03
N ARG A 99 8.66 -6.00 -11.92
CA ARG A 99 9.83 -5.44 -12.62
C ARG A 99 10.07 -3.95 -12.32
N VAL A 100 9.69 -3.52 -11.12
CA VAL A 100 9.88 -2.14 -10.61
C VAL A 100 11.10 -2.04 -9.69
N TYR A 101 11.60 -3.19 -9.23
CA TYR A 101 12.73 -3.29 -8.33
C TYR A 101 14.02 -2.76 -8.97
N LYS A 102 14.66 -1.80 -8.29
CA LYS A 102 15.95 -1.22 -8.64
C LYS A 102 16.88 -1.30 -7.45
N GLN A 103 17.89 -2.18 -7.53
CA GLN A 103 18.77 -2.58 -6.43
C GLN A 103 18.99 -1.46 -5.39
N ARG A 104 19.68 -0.38 -5.74
CA ARG A 104 20.03 0.65 -4.77
C ARG A 104 18.82 1.36 -4.15
N SER A 105 17.91 1.90 -4.97
CA SER A 105 16.77 2.68 -4.48
C SER A 105 15.74 1.81 -3.76
N SER A 106 15.50 0.60 -4.26
CA SER A 106 14.56 -0.34 -3.65
C SER A 106 15.08 -0.85 -2.31
N GLU A 107 16.37 -1.19 -2.18
CA GLU A 107 16.93 -1.58 -0.87
C GLU A 107 16.87 -0.45 0.15
N GLN A 108 17.17 0.79 -0.26
CA GLN A 108 17.08 1.95 0.63
C GLN A 108 15.65 2.15 1.15
N TRP A 109 14.66 1.95 0.29
CA TRP A 109 13.25 2.04 0.66
C TRP A 109 12.85 0.89 1.59
N LEU A 110 13.21 -0.35 1.24
CA LEU A 110 12.86 -1.54 2.03
C LEU A 110 13.49 -1.53 3.42
N ASN A 111 14.70 -0.98 3.56
CA ASN A 111 15.33 -0.76 4.87
C ASN A 111 14.56 0.27 5.71
N GLN A 112 14.04 1.35 5.10
CA GLN A 112 13.19 2.30 5.82
C GLN A 112 11.87 1.65 6.27
N LEU A 113 11.24 0.86 5.40
CA LEU A 113 10.04 0.10 5.76
C LEU A 113 10.31 -0.83 6.96
N LEU A 114 11.44 -1.53 6.97
CA LEU A 114 11.82 -2.42 8.07
C LEU A 114 11.98 -1.68 9.41
N THR A 115 12.35 -0.40 9.40
CA THR A 115 12.46 0.40 10.63
C THR A 115 11.12 0.90 11.16
N MET A 116 10.10 1.04 10.30
CA MET A 116 8.81 1.64 10.67
C MET A 116 7.71 0.59 10.86
N TRP A 117 7.67 -0.43 10.01
CA TRP A 117 6.59 -1.41 10.01
C TRP A 117 6.71 -2.34 11.20
N PRO A 118 5.66 -2.48 12.01
CA PRO A 118 5.62 -3.45 13.10
C PRO A 118 5.32 -4.86 12.57
N ASP A 119 5.45 -5.84 13.45
CA ASP A 119 4.78 -7.12 13.25
C ASP A 119 3.26 -6.91 13.27
N VAL A 120 2.53 -7.60 12.40
CA VAL A 120 1.07 -7.51 12.30
C VAL A 120 0.44 -8.82 12.73
N LYS A 121 -0.76 -8.74 13.29
CA LYS A 121 -1.64 -9.88 13.59
C LYS A 121 -2.99 -9.70 12.89
N LYS A 122 -3.84 -10.71 13.07
CA LYS A 122 -5.21 -10.67 12.57
C LYS A 122 -5.92 -9.41 13.08
N ASP A 123 -6.63 -8.77 12.17
CA ASP A 123 -7.40 -7.54 12.30
C ASP A 123 -6.56 -6.26 12.46
N ASP A 124 -5.23 -6.34 12.43
CA ASP A 124 -4.39 -5.14 12.32
C ASP A 124 -4.48 -4.51 10.92
N VAL A 125 -4.35 -3.19 10.87
CA VAL A 125 -4.43 -2.39 9.66
C VAL A 125 -3.14 -1.62 9.42
N LEU A 126 -2.54 -1.79 8.24
CA LEU A 126 -1.49 -0.93 7.74
C LEU A 126 -2.07 -0.04 6.64
N THR A 127 -1.89 1.27 6.75
CA THR A 127 -2.36 2.25 5.77
C THR A 127 -1.18 3.00 5.18
N LEU A 128 -1.13 3.10 3.86
CA LEU A 128 -0.23 3.95 3.10
C LEU A 128 -1.03 5.06 2.45
N ARG A 129 -0.67 6.32 2.69
CA ARG A 129 -1.32 7.49 2.09
C ARG A 129 -0.30 8.36 1.38
N VAL A 130 -0.65 8.79 0.17
CA VAL A 130 0.13 9.77 -0.59
C VAL A 130 -0.20 11.17 -0.07
N ASP A 131 0.81 11.89 0.40
CA ASP A 131 0.66 13.26 0.92
C ASP A 131 0.60 14.31 -0.23
N ASN A 132 0.54 15.59 0.13
CA ASN A 132 0.50 16.67 -0.87
C ASN A 132 1.83 16.87 -1.63
N ASN A 133 2.95 16.39 -1.08
CA ASN A 133 4.28 16.41 -1.69
C ASN A 133 4.61 15.11 -2.45
N LEU A 134 3.64 14.19 -2.55
CA LEU A 134 3.80 12.84 -3.07
C LEU A 134 4.73 11.94 -2.23
N ALA A 135 4.98 12.29 -0.98
CA ALA A 135 5.57 11.40 0.01
C ALA A 135 4.57 10.30 0.41
N SER A 136 5.10 9.20 0.92
CA SER A 136 4.35 8.04 1.39
C SER A 136 4.25 8.05 2.91
N ASP A 137 3.09 8.46 3.45
CA ASP A 137 2.81 8.44 4.88
C ASP A 137 2.25 7.08 5.31
N PHE A 138 2.77 6.51 6.39
CA PHE A 138 2.41 5.20 6.89
C PHE A 138 1.72 5.30 8.25
N TYR A 139 0.63 4.55 8.39
CA TYR A 139 -0.12 4.45 9.63
C TYR A 139 -0.34 2.98 10.01
N PHE A 140 -0.21 2.65 11.29
CA PHE A 140 -0.55 1.36 11.85
C PHE A 140 -1.72 1.52 12.83
N ASN A 141 -2.83 0.82 12.56
CA ASN A 141 -4.06 0.92 13.35
C ASN A 141 -4.55 2.37 13.56
N GLY A 142 -4.29 3.25 12.58
CA GLY A 142 -4.65 4.67 12.61
C GLY A 142 -3.57 5.60 13.18
N GLU A 143 -2.53 5.06 13.81
CA GLU A 143 -1.42 5.85 14.37
C GLU A 143 -0.31 6.02 13.33
N ALA A 144 0.20 7.25 13.17
CA ALA A 144 1.30 7.52 12.25
C ALA A 144 2.59 6.84 12.74
N ILE A 145 3.21 6.04 11.86
CA ILE A 145 4.45 5.30 12.16
C ILE A 145 5.66 5.77 11.36
N GLY A 146 5.45 6.65 10.37
CA GLY A 146 6.51 7.33 9.66
C GLY A 146 6.12 7.73 8.24
N SER A 147 7.09 8.25 7.50
CA SER A 147 6.91 8.67 6.11
C SER A 147 8.18 8.40 5.32
N ILE A 148 8.04 8.13 4.02
CA ILE A 148 9.16 8.06 3.09
C ILE A 148 8.93 9.08 1.98
N GLU A 149 9.84 10.03 1.88
CA GLU A 149 9.86 11.00 0.78
C GLU A 149 10.26 10.31 -0.53
N ASN A 150 9.64 10.73 -1.63
CA ASN A 150 10.10 10.31 -2.95
C ASN A 150 11.52 10.88 -3.20
N ALA A 151 12.51 9.98 -3.26
CA ALA A 151 13.89 10.28 -3.62
C ALA A 151 14.07 10.53 -5.13
#